data_AF-A0A9E2AN79-F1
#
_entry.id   AF-A0A9E2AN79-F1
#
_cell.length_a   1.000
_cell.length_b   1.000
_cell.length_c   1.000
_cell.angle_alpha   90.00
_cell.angle_beta   90.00
_cell.angle_gamma   90.00
#
_symmetry.space_group_name_H-M   'P 1'
#
loop_
_entity.id
_entity.type
_entity.pdbx_description
1 polymer ?
#
loop_
_entity_poly.entity_id
_entity_poly.type
_entity_poly.pdbx_seq_one_letter_code
_entity_poly.pdbx_strand_id
1 'polypeptide(L)'
;MIAKDKKHLAVVLRNIARIGSIVIGILVFVFALLSGSEAYGGGLQGIIKNSPNALPWAFFLIVAFAARKWELPAGIIITLFGLGATYFFNFSGPNFFWITFVLTMTITILGLLFIIAWRLNKNKGR
;
A
#
# COMPACT_ATOMS: atom_id res chain seq x y z
N MET A 1 -18.49 28.71 1.40
CA MET A 1 -19.01 27.33 1.31
C MET A 1 -17.96 26.36 0.73
N ILE A 2 -17.49 26.58 -0.50
CA ILE A 2 -16.50 25.75 -1.24
C ILE A 2 -15.27 25.32 -0.42
N ALA A 3 -14.78 26.20 0.47
CA ALA A 3 -13.59 25.92 1.27
C ALA A 3 -13.83 24.81 2.33
N LYS A 4 -15.05 24.70 2.89
CA LYS A 4 -15.38 23.72 3.94
C LYS A 4 -15.45 22.32 3.34
N ASP A 5 -16.00 22.21 2.14
CA ASP A 5 -16.19 20.96 1.41
C ASP A 5 -14.85 20.32 1.02
N LYS A 6 -13.89 21.13 0.55
CA LYS A 6 -12.53 20.64 0.23
C LYS A 6 -11.79 20.06 1.44
N LYS A 7 -11.98 20.63 2.64
CA LYS A 7 -11.35 20.13 3.87
C LYS A 7 -11.96 18.80 4.30
N HIS A 8 -13.29 18.70 4.24
CA HIS A 8 -13.98 17.46 4.55
C HIS A 8 -13.56 16.34 3.59
N LEU A 9 -13.53 16.64 2.28
CA LEU A 9 -13.05 15.71 1.27
C LEU A 9 -11.61 15.26 1.54
N ALA A 10 -10.68 16.18 1.83
CA ALA A 10 -9.29 15.83 2.14
C ALA A 10 -9.17 14.86 3.34
N VAL A 11 -9.99 15.06 4.37
CA VAL A 11 -10.03 14.16 5.56
C VAL A 11 -10.57 12.79 5.18
N VAL A 12 -11.66 12.73 4.41
CA VAL A 12 -12.25 11.46 3.95
C VAL A 12 -11.24 10.68 3.10
N LEU A 13 -10.65 11.30 2.08
CA LEU A 13 -9.66 10.66 1.21
C LEU A 13 -8.45 10.15 1.99
N ARG A 14 -7.92 10.95 2.92
CA ARG A 14 -6.82 10.56 3.82
C ARG A 14 -7.17 9.34 4.66
N ASN A 15 -8.37 9.30 5.24
CA ASN A 15 -8.78 8.20 6.11
C ASN A 15 -8.99 6.92 5.31
N ILE A 16 -9.61 7.00 4.12
CA ILE A 16 -9.74 5.87 3.20
C ILE A 16 -8.35 5.35 2.81
N ALA A 17 -7.46 6.24 2.36
CA ALA A 17 -6.10 5.88 1.98
C ALA A 17 -5.34 5.18 3.10
N ARG A 18 -5.45 5.71 4.33
CA ARG A 18 -4.73 5.19 5.50
C ARG A 18 -5.26 3.86 5.99
N ILE A 19 -6.57 3.77 6.23
CA ILE A 19 -7.20 2.54 6.70
C ILE A 19 -7.02 1.45 5.64
N GLY A 20 -7.31 1.78 4.37
CA GLY A 20 -7.14 0.86 3.24
C GLY A 20 -5.71 0.35 3.11
N SER A 21 -4.70 1.24 3.17
CA SER A 21 -3.29 0.83 3.03
C SER A 21 -2.84 -0.06 4.19
N ILE A 22 -3.24 0.25 5.42
CA ILE A 22 -2.88 -0.56 6.60
C ILE A 22 -3.56 -1.93 6.53
N VAL A 23 -4.86 -1.98 6.23
CA VAL A 23 -5.60 -3.26 6.14
C VAL A 23 -5.02 -4.14 5.04
N ILE A 24 -4.86 -3.60 3.82
CA ILE A 24 -4.24 -4.34 2.71
C ILE A 24 -2.82 -4.76 3.09
N GLY A 25 -2.03 -3.87 3.68
CA GLY A 25 -0.66 -4.16 4.07
C GLY A 25 -0.57 -5.32 5.05
N ILE A 26 -1.42 -5.35 6.08
CA ILE A 26 -1.45 -6.44 7.07
C ILE A 26 -1.83 -7.75 6.39
N LEU A 27 -2.91 -7.75 5.60
CA LEU A 27 -3.39 -8.95 4.92
C LEU A 27 -2.34 -9.53 3.98
N VAL A 28 -1.73 -8.69 3.14
CA VAL A 28 -0.74 -9.14 2.16
C VAL A 28 0.58 -9.51 2.84
N PHE A 29 1.00 -8.80 3.90
CA PHE A 29 2.19 -9.16 4.67
C PHE A 29 2.04 -10.53 5.31
N VAL A 30 0.93 -10.79 6.01
CA VAL A 30 0.65 -12.09 6.64
C VAL A 30 0.55 -13.18 5.57
N PHE A 31 -0.17 -12.91 4.48
CA PHE A 31 -0.24 -13.85 3.35
C PHE A 31 1.14 -14.20 2.81
N ALA A 32 1.96 -13.20 2.47
CA ALA A 32 3.29 -13.39 1.90
C ALA A 32 4.24 -14.12 2.87
N LEU A 33 4.08 -13.90 4.18
CA LEU A 33 4.86 -14.57 5.22
C LEU A 33 4.51 -16.06 5.33
N LEU A 34 3.25 -16.43 5.14
CA LEU A 34 2.76 -17.80 5.32
C LEU A 34 2.79 -18.62 4.03
N SER A 35 2.47 -18.02 2.88
CA SER A 35 2.17 -18.74 1.62
C SER A 35 3.33 -19.55 1.03
N GLY A 36 4.58 -19.22 1.35
CA GLY A 36 5.77 -19.95 0.90
C GLY A 36 6.40 -20.82 1.98
N SER A 37 5.87 -20.83 3.20
CA SER A 37 6.49 -21.52 4.33
C SER A 37 6.44 -23.05 4.21
N GLU A 38 5.41 -23.60 3.56
CA GLU A 38 5.25 -25.05 3.36
C GLU A 38 6.35 -25.65 2.48
N ALA A 39 6.83 -24.90 1.47
CA ALA A 39 7.94 -25.32 0.61
C ALA A 39 9.27 -25.51 1.37
N TYR A 40 9.38 -24.98 2.59
CA TYR A 40 10.54 -25.09 3.46
C TYR A 40 10.35 -26.10 4.61
N GLY A 41 9.35 -26.97 4.53
CA GLY A 41 9.02 -27.95 5.57
C GLY A 41 8.03 -27.46 6.61
N GLY A 42 7.44 -26.27 6.42
CA GLY A 42 6.41 -25.71 7.30
C GLY A 42 6.92 -25.26 8.68
N GLY A 43 5.97 -24.99 9.58
CA GLY A 43 6.25 -24.56 10.95
C GLY A 43 7.04 -23.25 11.05
N LEU A 44 7.63 -23.00 12.22
CA LEU A 44 8.36 -21.75 12.49
C LEU A 44 9.59 -21.58 11.59
N GLN A 45 10.34 -22.66 11.32
CA GLN A 45 11.48 -22.60 10.41
C GLN A 45 11.08 -22.23 8.98
N GLY A 46 9.96 -22.77 8.48
CA GLY A 46 9.46 -22.43 7.16
C GLY A 46 9.07 -20.95 7.06
N ILE A 47 8.44 -20.41 8.10
CA ILE A 47 8.10 -18.98 8.19
C ILE A 47 9.36 -18.11 8.16
N ILE A 48 10.40 -18.45 8.95
CA ILE A 48 11.65 -17.69 8.98
C ILE A 48 12.32 -17.70 7.60
N LYS A 49 12.39 -18.87 6.95
CA LYS A 49 13.00 -19.01 5.61
C LYS A 49 12.21 -18.27 4.53
N ASN A 50 10.89 -18.19 4.65
CA ASN A 50 10.03 -17.47 3.71
C ASN A 50 9.93 -15.96 4.02
N SER A 51 10.43 -15.49 5.17
CA SER A 51 10.34 -14.07 5.56
C SER A 51 10.87 -13.05 4.54
N PRO A 52 11.88 -13.35 3.67
CA PRO A 52 12.28 -12.43 2.61
C PRO A 52 11.13 -12.08 1.64
N ASN A 53 10.20 -13.00 1.38
CA ASN A 53 9.02 -12.75 0.55
C ASN A 53 8.05 -11.72 1.18
N ALA A 54 8.07 -11.61 2.51
CA ALA A 54 7.22 -10.68 3.24
C ALA A 54 7.84 -9.26 3.35
N LEU A 55 9.15 -9.10 3.08
CA LEU A 55 9.86 -7.83 3.28
C LEU A 55 9.31 -6.65 2.47
N PRO A 56 8.97 -6.78 1.17
CA PRO A 56 8.38 -5.67 0.42
C PRO A 56 7.06 -5.18 1.04
N TRP A 57 6.27 -6.10 1.58
CA TRP A 57 4.98 -5.81 2.21
C TRP A 57 5.14 -5.21 3.61
N ALA A 58 6.16 -5.65 4.35
CA ALA A 58 6.56 -5.00 5.60
C ALA A 58 7.00 -3.55 5.37
N PHE A 59 7.79 -3.31 4.31
CA PHE A 59 8.16 -1.96 3.90
C PHE A 59 6.93 -1.11 3.55
N PHE A 60 6.00 -1.64 2.74
CA PHE A 60 4.74 -0.97 2.45
C PHE A 60 3.96 -0.60 3.73
N LEU A 61 3.87 -1.51 4.70
CA LEU A 61 3.23 -1.25 5.99
C LEU A 61 3.91 -0.12 6.76
N ILE A 62 5.23 -0.14 6.86
CA ILE A 62 6.00 0.91 7.54
C ILE A 62 5.69 2.28 6.92
N VAL A 63 5.67 2.36 5.59
CA VAL A 63 5.34 3.60 4.86
C VAL A 63 3.88 4.01 5.11
N ALA A 64 2.93 3.07 5.11
CA ALA A 64 1.52 3.34 5.40
C ALA A 64 1.31 3.89 6.82
N PHE A 65 2.03 3.39 7.82
CA PHE A 65 2.02 3.94 9.17
C PHE A 65 2.68 5.33 9.24
N ALA A 66 3.81 5.53 8.53
CA ALA A 66 4.52 6.80 8.47
C ALA A 66 3.70 7.92 7.79
N ALA A 67 2.73 7.56 6.93
CA ALA A 67 1.81 8.51 6.26
C ALA A 67 1.01 9.39 7.23
N ARG A 68 0.96 9.07 8.52
CA ARG A 68 0.39 9.96 9.56
C ARG A 68 1.13 11.29 9.68
N LYS A 69 2.47 11.26 9.60
CA LYS A 69 3.34 12.44 9.72
C LYS A 69 3.88 12.91 8.37
N TRP A 70 4.07 11.97 7.43
CA TRP A 70 4.73 12.18 6.14
C TRP A 70 3.80 11.87 4.97
N GLU A 71 2.60 12.48 4.97
CA GLU A 71 1.52 12.14 4.02
C GLU A 71 1.93 12.18 2.55
N LEU A 72 2.55 13.26 2.09
CA LEU A 72 2.94 13.38 0.67
C LEU A 72 4.07 12.40 0.30
N PRO A 73 5.22 12.35 1.01
CA PRO A 73 6.26 11.39 0.71
C PRO A 73 5.75 9.95 0.75
N ALA A 74 4.93 9.59 1.76
CA ALA A 74 4.33 8.26 1.85
C ALA A 74 3.40 7.97 0.68
N GLY A 75 2.57 8.93 0.27
CA GLY A 75 1.71 8.79 -0.91
C GLY A 75 2.49 8.54 -2.20
N ILE A 76 3.60 9.26 -2.40
CA ILE A 76 4.50 9.06 -3.56
C ILE A 76 5.12 7.65 -3.51
N ILE A 77 5.70 7.28 -2.38
CA ILE A 77 6.34 5.96 -2.20
C ILE A 77 5.33 4.83 -2.42
N ILE A 78 4.13 4.93 -1.85
CA ILE A 78 3.06 3.92 -2.01
C ILE A 78 2.60 3.85 -3.48
N THR A 79 2.49 4.98 -4.17
CA THR A 79 2.10 5.01 -5.59
C THR A 79 3.14 4.28 -6.43
N LEU A 80 4.42 4.60 -6.25
CA LEU A 80 5.52 3.95 -6.96
C LEU A 80 5.64 2.47 -6.60
N PHE A 81 5.47 2.12 -5.32
CA PHE A 81 5.44 0.74 -4.85
C PHE A 81 4.31 -0.06 -5.52
N GLY A 82 3.09 0.50 -5.55
CA GLY A 82 1.93 -0.13 -6.22
C GLY A 82 2.18 -0.35 -7.71
N LEU A 83 2.69 0.68 -8.42
CA LEU A 83 3.04 0.55 -9.84
C LEU A 83 4.13 -0.50 -10.08
N GLY A 84 5.18 -0.49 -9.25
CA GLY A 84 6.26 -1.47 -9.32
C GLY A 84 5.76 -2.89 -9.07
N ALA A 85 4.89 -3.09 -8.08
CA ALA A 85 4.25 -4.37 -7.80
C ALA A 85 3.34 -4.81 -8.95
N THR A 86 2.53 -3.90 -9.53
CA THR A 86 1.71 -4.18 -10.70
C THR A 86 2.57 -4.68 -11.86
N TYR A 87 3.67 -3.97 -12.16
CA TYR A 87 4.61 -4.36 -13.21
C TYR A 87 5.23 -5.74 -12.92
N PHE A 88 5.78 -5.93 -11.73
CA PHE A 88 6.46 -7.17 -11.35
C PHE A 88 5.53 -8.40 -11.39
N PHE A 89 4.30 -8.27 -10.88
CA PHE A 89 3.40 -9.42 -10.80
C PHE A 89 2.63 -9.71 -12.10
N ASN A 90 2.44 -8.73 -12.99
CA ASN A 90 1.58 -8.90 -14.16
C ASN A 90 2.25 -8.67 -15.52
N PHE A 91 3.43 -8.05 -15.55
CA PHE A 91 4.07 -7.65 -16.80
C PHE A 91 5.53 -8.13 -16.94
N SER A 92 6.18 -8.59 -15.87
CA SER A 92 7.51 -9.23 -15.98
C SER A 92 7.48 -10.76 -16.10
N GLY A 93 6.29 -11.38 -16.01
CA GLY A 93 6.10 -12.82 -16.12
C GLY A 93 5.32 -13.23 -17.37
N PRO A 94 5.18 -14.55 -17.63
CA PRO A 94 4.46 -15.06 -18.79
C PRO A 94 2.93 -14.92 -18.70
N ASN A 95 2.40 -14.71 -17.49
CA ASN A 95 0.97 -14.71 -17.20
C ASN A 95 0.53 -13.37 -16.61
N PHE A 96 -0.71 -12.98 -16.94
CA PHE A 96 -1.38 -11.83 -16.34
C PHE A 96 -2.41 -12.32 -15.31
N PHE A 97 -2.32 -11.85 -14.07
CA PHE A 97 -3.15 -12.31 -12.96
C PHE A 97 -4.12 -11.21 -12.51
N TRP A 98 -5.37 -11.26 -13.00
CA TRP A 98 -6.39 -10.23 -12.75
C TRP A 98 -6.58 -9.86 -11.27
N ILE A 99 -6.61 -10.83 -10.36
CA ILE A 99 -6.78 -10.56 -8.92
C ILE A 99 -5.57 -9.78 -8.37
N THR A 100 -4.36 -10.22 -8.69
CA THR A 100 -3.12 -9.55 -8.28
C THR A 100 -3.01 -8.16 -8.91
N PHE A 101 -3.43 -8.00 -10.16
CA PHE A 101 -3.51 -6.70 -10.84
C PHE A 101 -4.45 -5.73 -10.10
N VAL A 102 -5.68 -6.16 -9.77
CA VAL A 102 -6.63 -5.32 -9.03
C VAL A 102 -6.09 -4.94 -7.65
N LEU A 103 -5.48 -5.90 -6.94
CA LEU A 103 -4.86 -5.65 -5.63
C LEU A 103 -3.75 -4.60 -5.72
N THR A 104 -2.79 -4.79 -6.63
CA THR A 104 -1.63 -3.89 -6.78
C THR A 104 -2.03 -2.51 -7.30
N MET A 105 -3.01 -2.42 -8.21
CA MET A 105 -3.60 -1.16 -8.63
C MET A 105 -4.38 -0.45 -7.52
N THR A 106 -5.04 -1.21 -6.63
CA THR A 106 -5.68 -0.63 -5.44
C THR A 106 -4.64 0.06 -4.55
N ILE A 107 -3.45 -0.54 -4.36
CA ILE A 107 -2.34 0.10 -3.63
C ILE A 107 -1.92 1.41 -4.31
N THR A 108 -1.77 1.42 -5.64
CA THR A 108 -1.47 2.64 -6.40
C THR A 108 -2.53 3.72 -6.17
N ILE A 109 -3.81 3.37 -6.25
CA ILE A 109 -4.92 4.31 -6.03
C ILE A 109 -4.87 4.88 -4.62
N LEU A 110 -4.64 4.06 -3.59
CA LEU A 110 -4.51 4.54 -2.20
C LEU A 110 -3.33 5.51 -2.03
N GLY A 111 -2.21 5.27 -2.71
CA GLY A 111 -1.09 6.20 -2.79
C GLY A 111 -1.48 7.55 -3.40
N LEU A 112 -2.20 7.53 -4.52
CA LEU A 112 -2.71 8.74 -5.17
C LEU A 112 -3.69 9.50 -4.26
N LEU A 113 -4.54 8.80 -3.51
CA LEU A 113 -5.46 9.44 -2.56
C LEU A 113 -4.72 10.22 -1.47
N PHE A 114 -3.57 9.74 -0.98
CA PHE A 114 -2.72 10.53 -0.06
C PHE A 114 -2.19 11.81 -0.71
N ILE A 115 -1.73 11.73 -1.96
CA ILE A 115 -1.20 12.89 -2.70
C ILE A 115 -2.32 13.93 -2.92
N ILE A 116 -3.51 13.48 -3.33
CA ILE A 116 -4.68 14.33 -3.55
C ILE A 116 -5.12 14.98 -2.23
N ALA A 117 -5.25 14.20 -1.15
CA ALA A 117 -5.61 14.70 0.17
C ALA A 117 -4.63 15.77 0.66
N TRP A 118 -3.33 15.58 0.44
CA TRP A 118 -2.30 16.55 0.80
C TRP A 118 -2.43 17.85 -0.01
N ARG A 119 -2.62 17.76 -1.33
CA ARG A 119 -2.79 18.94 -2.19
C ARG A 119 -4.03 19.75 -1.80
N LEU A 120 -5.15 19.08 -1.52
CA LEU A 120 -6.38 19.73 -1.07
C LEU A 120 -6.21 20.47 0.27
N ASN A 121 -5.33 19.97 1.14
CA ASN A 121 -5.07 20.56 2.45
C ASN A 121 -4.00 21.67 2.42
N LYS A 122 -3.01 21.60 1.52
CA LYS A 122 -1.94 22.61 1.39
C LYS A 122 -2.44 23.96 0.86
N ASN A 123 -3.48 23.96 0.02
CA ASN A 123 -4.04 25.17 -0.61
C ASN A 123 -4.75 26.14 0.37
N LYS A 124 -4.48 26.03 1.68
CA LYS A 124 -5.12 26.85 2.71
C LYS A 124 -4.20 27.49 3.74
N GLY A 125 -2.87 27.30 3.62
CA GLY A 125 -1.97 27.71 4.69
C GLY A 125 -2.18 26.85 5.94
N ARG A 126 -1.11 26.65 6.71
CA ARG A 126 -1.25 26.19 8.09
C ARG A 126 -1.78 27.33 8.93
#